data_AF-A0A7Y2DSI1-F1
#
_entry.id   AF-A0A7Y2DSI1-F1
#
_cell.length_a   1.000
_cell.length_b   1.000
_cell.length_c   1.000
_cell.angle_alpha   90.00
_cell.angle_beta   90.00
_cell.angle_gamma   90.00
#
_symmetry.space_group_name_H-M   'P 1'
#
loop_
_entity.id
_entity.type
_entity.pdbx_description
1 polymer ?
#
loop_
_entity_poly.entity_id
_entity_poly.type
_entity_poly.pdbx_seq_one_letter_code
_entity_poly.pdbx_strand_id
1 'polypeptide(L)'
;MRFLIPIFILFALGVSALAFEKTGTGSGRLDSSFGQGGKLTFPAVPSPSTDMRLSASKIVIQQDGKIIVAGTIDPFLPGVKFVLLLRYDGRGNLDQSFGVGGVVRTYPGGSARDVTIQPDGKIVVAARHRFIGSTIHRFNPDGTPDESFGLNGVSLPITLYELSAIRIAGDGKILAAGSRLYPFPSPDSFDFALLRFNSDGIIDSSFGTYGTVETDIGINDSANSIRFDGTRIVLGGTVNLTQSGGGDFALAKYRSDGRLDRSFGNDGTVITPLTNAKMHNISIDSHGVIYAAGSSGIAPNLFTIAKYMSNGSTDDSFGGGAITSASTGGILITNGLHAFSIVATRRNGIFAGGLRMGNFLLRKFNEDGSLDSSWGTNGSTDVSFGSTTSGVKSIAVTARGDVYAVGTVEILTTPRIGLAKLSR
;
A
#
# COMPACT_ATOMS: atom_id res chain seq x y z
N MET A 1 4.70 32.90 -60.41
CA MET A 1 4.51 33.94 -59.37
C MET A 1 3.83 33.26 -58.20
N ARG A 2 4.52 33.15 -57.05
CA ARG A 2 4.10 32.34 -55.89
C ARG A 2 2.97 33.04 -55.11
N PHE A 3 1.90 32.31 -54.83
CA PHE A 3 0.84 32.74 -53.91
C PHE A 3 1.33 32.59 -52.46
N LEU A 4 1.35 33.69 -51.71
CA LEU A 4 1.47 33.68 -50.25
C LEU A 4 0.07 33.47 -49.64
N ILE A 5 -0.10 32.37 -48.90
CA ILE A 5 -1.23 32.16 -48.00
C ILE A 5 -0.77 32.63 -46.61
N PRO A 6 -1.39 33.64 -45.98
CA PRO A 6 -1.07 33.98 -44.61
C PRO A 6 -1.64 32.90 -43.68
N ILE A 7 -0.74 32.20 -42.98
CA ILE A 7 -1.07 31.30 -41.88
C ILE A 7 -1.50 32.15 -40.69
N PHE A 8 -2.80 32.15 -40.36
CA PHE A 8 -3.27 32.63 -39.07
C PHE A 8 -2.93 31.57 -38.01
N ILE A 9 -1.87 31.83 -37.24
CA ILE A 9 -1.62 31.11 -35.99
C ILE A 9 -2.63 31.65 -34.96
N LEU A 10 -3.70 30.90 -34.72
CA LEU A 10 -4.61 31.16 -33.62
C LEU A 10 -3.86 30.83 -32.31
N PHE A 11 -3.38 31.86 -31.61
CA PHE A 11 -3.00 31.72 -30.20
C PHE A 11 -4.29 31.48 -29.39
N ALA A 12 -4.66 30.22 -29.21
CA ALA A 12 -5.57 29.87 -28.14
C ALA A 12 -4.81 30.07 -26.82
N LEU A 13 -5.01 31.24 -26.20
CA LEU A 13 -4.74 31.45 -24.78
C LEU A 13 -5.63 30.46 -24.01
N GLY A 14 -5.11 29.25 -23.79
CA GLY A 14 -5.67 28.28 -22.89
C GLY A 14 -5.63 28.87 -21.49
N VAL A 15 -6.75 29.45 -21.06
CA VAL A 15 -7.03 29.65 -19.65
C VAL A 15 -6.83 28.28 -19.00
N SER A 16 -5.80 28.17 -18.14
CA SER A 16 -5.64 27.03 -17.25
C SER A 16 -6.93 26.90 -16.47
N ALA A 17 -7.77 25.94 -16.88
CA ALA A 17 -8.93 25.56 -16.12
C ALA A 17 -8.40 25.02 -14.79
N LEU A 18 -8.52 25.83 -13.74
CA LEU A 18 -8.55 25.35 -12.37
C LEU A 18 -9.65 24.29 -12.34
N ALA A 19 -9.27 23.01 -12.43
CA ALA A 19 -10.17 21.91 -12.20
C ALA A 19 -10.59 22.01 -10.72
N PHE A 20 -11.74 22.63 -10.48
CA PHE A 20 -12.35 22.63 -9.15
C PHE A 20 -12.57 21.18 -8.74
N GLU A 21 -11.99 20.79 -7.61
CA GLU A 21 -12.26 19.49 -7.00
C GLU A 21 -13.77 19.40 -6.72
N LYS A 22 -14.39 18.38 -7.31
CA LYS A 22 -15.82 18.14 -7.20
C LYS A 22 -16.14 17.62 -5.79
N THR A 23 -16.48 18.50 -4.86
CA THR A 23 -17.05 18.15 -3.53
C THR A 23 -18.55 17.81 -3.66
N GLY A 24 -19.10 16.94 -2.83
CA GLY A 24 -20.56 16.65 -2.82
C GLY A 24 -20.93 15.18 -2.56
N THR A 25 -22.20 14.83 -2.77
CA THR A 25 -22.79 13.51 -2.41
C THR A 25 -22.74 12.44 -3.50
N GLY A 26 -22.14 12.75 -4.66
CA GLY A 26 -21.98 11.78 -5.75
C GLY A 26 -20.86 10.77 -5.50
N SER A 27 -20.98 9.57 -6.06
CA SER A 27 -19.98 8.51 -5.92
C SER A 27 -18.59 8.96 -6.41
N GLY A 28 -17.55 8.68 -5.62
CA GLY A 28 -16.18 9.05 -5.91
C GLY A 28 -15.85 10.54 -5.79
N ARG A 29 -16.71 11.33 -5.14
CA ARG A 29 -16.45 12.73 -4.80
C ARG A 29 -15.90 12.85 -3.38
N LEU A 30 -15.22 13.96 -3.09
CA LEU A 30 -14.78 14.25 -1.73
C LEU A 30 -15.99 14.40 -0.79
N ASP A 31 -15.98 13.63 0.30
CA ASP A 31 -17.05 13.63 1.31
C ASP A 31 -16.92 14.88 2.19
N SER A 32 -17.75 15.87 1.96
CA SER A 32 -17.71 17.15 2.70
C SER A 32 -18.02 17.03 4.19
N SER A 33 -18.51 15.88 4.67
CA SER A 33 -18.70 15.62 6.11
C SER A 33 -17.43 15.17 6.84
N PHE A 34 -16.34 14.95 6.10
CA PHE A 34 -15.06 14.52 6.63
C PHE A 34 -14.01 15.64 6.59
N GLY A 35 -13.49 16.04 7.75
CA GLY A 35 -12.50 17.11 7.86
C GLY A 35 -12.94 18.40 7.15
N GLN A 36 -11.97 19.09 6.52
CA GLN A 36 -12.22 20.28 5.73
C GLN A 36 -12.45 19.88 4.26
N GLY A 37 -13.72 19.77 3.86
CA GLY A 37 -14.10 19.48 2.47
C GLY A 37 -13.69 18.10 1.97
N GLY A 38 -13.69 17.08 2.84
CA GLY A 38 -13.26 15.72 2.54
C GLY A 38 -11.79 15.42 2.76
N LYS A 39 -11.04 16.38 3.33
CA LYS A 39 -9.59 16.31 3.48
C LYS A 39 -9.16 16.71 4.90
N LEU A 40 -8.04 16.16 5.34
CA LEU A 40 -7.32 16.64 6.51
C LEU A 40 -5.81 16.45 6.34
N THR A 41 -5.05 17.24 7.09
CA THR A 41 -3.60 17.12 7.20
C THR A 41 -3.21 16.92 8.66
N PHE A 42 -2.13 16.19 8.90
CA PHE A 42 -1.55 16.09 10.23
C PHE A 42 -0.09 16.58 10.26
N PRO A 43 0.28 17.46 11.20
CA PRO A 43 -0.63 18.26 12.04
C PRO A 43 -1.59 19.14 11.22
N ALA A 44 -2.74 19.49 11.80
CA ALA A 44 -3.79 20.28 11.13
C ALA A 44 -3.36 21.73 10.88
N VAL A 45 -2.55 22.30 11.76
CA VAL A 45 -1.94 23.62 11.60
C VAL A 45 -0.45 23.43 11.31
N PRO A 46 0.06 23.89 10.16
CA PRO A 46 1.49 23.93 9.91
C PRO A 46 2.15 24.89 10.91
N SER A 47 2.94 24.36 11.85
CA SER A 47 3.80 25.20 12.68
C SER A 47 5.22 25.20 12.10
N PRO A 48 5.85 26.38 11.91
CA PRO A 48 7.28 26.47 11.62
C PRO A 48 8.15 25.78 12.68
N SER A 49 7.61 25.57 13.91
CA SER A 49 8.29 24.89 15.02
C SER A 49 8.12 23.37 15.04
N THR A 50 7.36 22.78 14.11
CA THR A 50 7.34 21.31 13.95
C THR A 50 8.46 20.89 13.01
N ASP A 51 9.68 20.91 13.54
CA ASP A 51 10.93 20.43 12.93
C ASP A 51 10.92 18.90 12.72
N MET A 52 9.82 18.34 12.20
CA MET A 52 9.70 16.91 11.95
C MET A 52 9.07 16.68 10.57
N ARG A 53 9.66 15.76 9.81
CA ARG A 53 9.06 15.24 8.58
C ARG A 53 8.15 14.08 8.96
N LEU A 54 6.91 14.15 8.52
CA LEU A 54 5.96 13.06 8.67
C LEU A 54 5.76 12.37 7.33
N SER A 55 5.74 11.05 7.33
CA SER A 55 5.35 10.27 6.15
C SER A 55 4.28 9.25 6.51
N ALA A 56 3.28 9.11 5.64
CA ALA A 56 2.28 8.07 5.78
C ALA A 56 2.79 6.74 5.19
N SER A 57 2.37 5.64 5.80
CA SER A 57 2.68 4.28 5.31
C SER A 57 1.39 3.54 4.96
N LYS A 58 0.43 3.47 5.90
CA LYS A 58 -0.75 2.61 5.77
C LYS A 58 -1.97 3.19 6.48
N ILE A 59 -3.16 2.88 5.96
CA ILE A 59 -4.45 3.16 6.61
C ILE A 59 -5.23 1.86 6.81
N VAL A 60 -5.86 1.72 7.97
CA VAL A 60 -6.80 0.63 8.28
C VAL A 60 -8.03 1.17 9.02
N ILE A 61 -9.15 0.48 8.91
CA ILE A 61 -10.43 0.88 9.50
C ILE A 61 -10.80 -0.16 10.56
N GLN A 62 -11.03 0.31 11.79
CA GLN A 62 -11.52 -0.52 12.90
C GLN A 62 -13.00 -0.90 12.69
N GLN A 63 -13.45 -1.95 13.36
CA GLN A 63 -14.84 -2.43 13.23
C GLN A 63 -15.89 -1.38 13.65
N ASP A 64 -15.53 -0.50 14.58
CA ASP A 64 -16.36 0.61 15.05
C ASP A 64 -16.36 1.82 14.09
N GLY A 65 -15.64 1.73 12.97
CA GLY A 65 -15.53 2.79 11.97
C GLY A 65 -14.45 3.83 12.27
N LYS A 66 -13.69 3.70 13.36
CA LYS A 66 -12.50 4.53 13.58
C LYS A 66 -11.40 4.19 12.58
N ILE A 67 -10.57 5.18 12.29
CA ILE A 67 -9.54 5.11 11.25
C ILE A 67 -8.19 5.18 11.92
N ILE A 68 -7.33 4.18 11.67
CA ILE A 68 -5.92 4.20 12.10
C ILE A 68 -5.05 4.54 10.89
N VAL A 69 -4.21 5.56 11.05
CA VAL A 69 -3.15 5.89 10.11
C VAL A 69 -1.81 5.57 10.75
N ALA A 70 -1.03 4.71 10.09
CA ALA A 70 0.36 4.45 10.44
C ALA A 70 1.30 5.26 9.55
N GLY A 71 2.37 5.76 10.15
CA GLY A 71 3.38 6.56 9.49
C GLY A 71 4.68 6.62 10.27
N THR A 72 5.55 7.52 9.84
CA THR A 72 6.86 7.74 10.44
C THR A 72 7.03 9.20 10.81
N ILE A 73 7.63 9.43 11.97
CA ILE A 73 8.17 10.73 12.38
C ILE A 73 9.69 10.69 12.18
N ASP A 74 10.22 11.65 11.42
CA ASP A 74 11.64 11.90 11.26
C ASP A 74 12.00 13.28 11.86
N PRO A 75 12.65 13.32 13.04
CA PRO A 75 13.05 14.54 13.73
C PRO A 75 14.32 15.19 13.15
N PHE A 76 14.78 14.80 11.95
CA PHE A 76 16.05 15.22 11.36
C PHE A 76 17.30 14.83 12.16
N LEU A 77 17.16 13.87 13.08
CA LEU A 77 18.29 13.31 13.81
C LEU A 77 18.77 12.03 13.10
N PRO A 78 20.05 11.95 12.69
CA PRO A 78 20.57 10.80 11.97
C PRO A 78 20.27 9.48 12.67
N GLY A 79 19.51 8.62 11.99
CA GLY A 79 19.20 7.28 12.49
C GLY A 79 18.08 7.20 13.53
N VAL A 80 17.47 8.33 13.89
CA VAL A 80 16.31 8.37 14.78
C VAL A 80 15.06 8.54 13.94
N LYS A 81 14.15 7.58 14.02
CA LYS A 81 12.80 7.65 13.46
C LYS A 81 11.83 7.05 14.45
N PHE A 82 10.58 7.48 14.47
CA PHE A 82 9.56 6.89 15.32
C PHE A 82 8.39 6.39 14.49
N VAL A 83 7.82 5.26 14.90
CA VAL A 83 6.51 4.86 14.42
C VAL A 83 5.49 5.88 14.93
N LEU A 84 4.61 6.31 14.03
CA LEU A 84 3.49 7.19 14.31
C LEU A 84 2.20 6.41 14.08
N LEU A 85 1.31 6.37 15.08
CA LEU A 85 -0.09 6.03 14.87
C LEU A 85 -0.96 7.23 15.21
N LEU A 86 -1.93 7.49 14.34
CA LEU A 86 -3.00 8.46 14.54
C LEU A 86 -4.34 7.72 14.50
N ARG A 87 -5.27 8.12 15.37
CA ARG A 87 -6.64 7.60 15.31
C ARG A 87 -7.63 8.72 15.07
N TYR A 88 -8.50 8.54 14.07
CA TYR A 88 -9.58 9.48 13.76
C TYR A 88 -10.95 8.81 13.89
N ASP A 89 -11.97 9.60 14.18
CA ASP A 89 -13.36 9.18 14.02
C ASP A 89 -13.80 9.20 12.54
N GLY A 90 -15.04 8.75 12.28
CA GLY A 90 -15.60 8.71 10.92
C GLY A 90 -15.83 10.09 10.26
N ARG A 91 -15.72 11.19 11.03
CA ARG A 91 -15.80 12.58 10.56
C ARG A 91 -14.42 13.24 10.42
N GLY A 92 -13.35 12.52 10.75
CA GLY A 92 -11.97 13.02 10.65
C GLY A 92 -11.50 13.82 11.87
N ASN A 93 -12.20 13.76 13.00
CA ASN A 93 -11.69 14.34 14.25
C ASN A 93 -10.67 13.39 14.87
N LEU A 94 -9.56 13.95 15.38
CA LEU A 94 -8.53 13.18 16.05
C LEU A 94 -9.04 12.68 17.42
N ASP A 95 -9.02 11.37 17.63
CA ASP A 95 -9.51 10.75 18.85
C ASP A 95 -8.52 10.96 20.02
N GLN A 96 -8.85 11.91 20.89
CA GLN A 96 -7.99 12.31 22.00
C GLN A 96 -7.78 11.22 23.06
N SER A 97 -8.59 10.16 23.07
CA SER A 97 -8.43 9.02 23.98
C SER A 97 -7.37 8.01 23.52
N PHE A 98 -6.83 8.17 22.32
CA PHE A 98 -5.84 7.27 21.75
C PHE A 98 -4.41 7.75 22.00
N GLY A 99 -3.58 6.94 22.64
CA GLY A 99 -2.22 7.31 23.01
C GLY A 99 -2.20 8.62 23.82
N VAL A 100 -1.32 9.55 23.45
CA VAL A 100 -1.26 10.88 24.05
C VAL A 100 -1.86 11.90 23.08
N GLY A 101 -3.08 12.34 23.34
CA GLY A 101 -3.77 13.36 22.52
C GLY A 101 -4.10 12.91 21.10
N GLY A 102 -4.32 11.61 20.90
CA GLY A 102 -4.59 11.00 19.59
C GLY A 102 -3.37 10.51 18.84
N VAL A 103 -2.20 10.54 19.47
CA VAL A 103 -0.90 10.24 18.85
C VAL A 103 -0.18 9.16 19.65
N VAL A 104 0.27 8.12 18.96
CA VAL A 104 1.25 7.16 19.48
C VAL A 104 2.59 7.42 18.81
N ARG A 105 3.64 7.48 19.65
CA ARG A 105 5.05 7.53 19.26
C ARG A 105 5.79 6.45 20.03
N THR A 106 6.58 5.63 19.35
CA THR A 106 7.13 4.39 19.94
C THR A 106 8.59 4.49 20.35
N TYR A 107 8.98 3.69 21.34
CA TYR A 107 10.36 3.34 21.66
C TYR A 107 10.45 1.81 21.88
N PRO A 108 11.38 1.07 21.22
CA PRO A 108 12.25 1.55 20.15
C PRO A 108 11.46 2.15 18.97
N GLY A 109 12.10 3.09 18.28
CA GLY A 109 11.51 3.76 17.14
C GLY A 109 11.59 2.92 15.86
N GLY A 110 11.32 3.55 14.72
CA GLY A 110 11.46 2.93 13.40
C GLY A 110 10.66 3.65 12.34
N SER A 111 10.89 3.27 11.08
CA SER A 111 10.00 3.67 9.98
C SER A 111 8.87 2.67 9.89
N ALA A 112 7.62 3.10 10.06
CA ALA A 112 6.48 2.20 9.89
C ALA A 112 6.38 1.74 8.43
N ARG A 113 6.11 0.44 8.23
CA ARG A 113 5.97 -0.20 6.92
C ARG A 113 4.53 -0.60 6.65
N ASP A 114 3.89 -1.23 7.64
CA ASP A 114 2.53 -1.73 7.52
C ASP A 114 1.83 -1.75 8.88
N VAL A 115 0.49 -1.80 8.88
CA VAL A 115 -0.33 -1.88 10.09
C VAL A 115 -1.52 -2.79 9.85
N THR A 116 -1.88 -3.57 10.86
CA THR A 116 -3.07 -4.42 10.85
C THR A 116 -3.74 -4.42 12.22
N ILE A 117 -5.01 -4.83 12.27
CA ILE A 117 -5.82 -4.87 13.48
C ILE A 117 -6.19 -6.33 13.75
N GLN A 118 -5.94 -6.79 14.98
CA GLN A 118 -6.40 -8.09 15.46
C GLN A 118 -7.92 -8.05 15.79
N PRO A 119 -8.62 -9.20 15.80
CA PRO A 119 -10.05 -9.25 16.11
C PRO A 119 -10.44 -8.66 17.47
N ASP A 120 -9.52 -8.66 18.44
CA ASP A 120 -9.68 -8.07 19.78
C ASP A 120 -9.43 -6.55 19.81
N GLY A 121 -9.18 -5.93 18.65
CA GLY A 121 -8.92 -4.50 18.51
C GLY A 121 -7.47 -4.09 18.74
N LYS A 122 -6.56 -5.01 19.09
CA LYS A 122 -5.13 -4.69 19.18
C LYS A 122 -4.57 -4.31 17.82
N ILE A 123 -3.60 -3.40 17.82
CA ILE A 123 -3.00 -2.83 16.62
C ILE A 123 -1.57 -3.36 16.51
N VAL A 124 -1.24 -3.99 15.38
CA VAL A 124 0.10 -4.54 15.11
C VAL A 124 0.75 -3.73 14.00
N VAL A 125 1.99 -3.30 14.21
CA VAL A 125 2.75 -2.45 13.27
C VAL A 125 4.06 -3.11 12.91
N ALA A 126 4.32 -3.26 11.62
CA ALA A 126 5.64 -3.59 11.09
C ALA A 126 6.46 -2.31 10.95
N ALA A 127 7.69 -2.31 11.43
CA ALA A 127 8.60 -1.18 11.29
C ALA A 127 10.03 -1.62 10.99
N ARG A 128 10.85 -0.67 10.53
CA ARG A 128 12.29 -0.84 10.34
C ARG A 128 13.04 0.19 11.16
N HIS A 129 13.78 -0.27 12.15
CA HIS A 129 14.72 0.52 12.91
C HIS A 129 16.11 0.44 12.27
N ARG A 130 16.90 1.51 12.37
CA ARG A 130 18.21 1.59 11.71
C ARG A 130 19.22 0.57 12.27
N PHE A 131 19.22 0.36 13.59
CA PHE A 131 20.27 -0.39 14.27
C PHE A 131 19.87 -1.80 14.69
N ILE A 132 18.57 -2.07 14.86
CA ILE A 132 18.08 -3.39 15.29
C ILE A 132 17.31 -4.11 14.17
N GLY A 133 17.25 -3.49 12.98
CA GLY A 133 16.57 -4.06 11.82
C GLY A 133 15.05 -3.97 11.92
N SER A 134 14.39 -5.02 11.43
CA SER A 134 12.93 -5.11 11.38
C SER A 134 12.34 -5.33 12.78
N THR A 135 11.20 -4.71 13.07
CA THR A 135 10.49 -4.83 14.35
C THR A 135 8.99 -4.99 14.11
N ILE A 136 8.31 -5.70 15.02
CA ILE A 136 6.86 -5.79 15.08
C ILE A 136 6.43 -5.22 16.43
N HIS A 137 5.67 -4.14 16.42
CA HIS A 137 5.11 -3.52 17.63
C HIS A 137 3.65 -3.93 17.78
N ARG A 138 3.19 -4.13 19.02
CA ARG A 138 1.76 -4.30 19.31
C ARG A 138 1.28 -3.29 20.35
N PHE A 139 0.10 -2.75 20.10
CA PHE A 139 -0.60 -1.80 20.96
C PHE A 139 -1.98 -2.33 21.32
N ASN A 140 -2.44 -1.98 22.51
CA ASN A 140 -3.81 -2.11 22.93
C ASN A 140 -4.73 -1.22 22.08
N PRO A 141 -6.05 -1.45 22.10
CA PRO A 141 -7.01 -0.63 21.36
C PRO A 141 -6.92 0.87 21.69
N ASP A 142 -6.49 1.25 22.89
CA ASP A 142 -6.29 2.64 23.30
C ASP A 142 -4.95 3.25 22.85
N GLY A 143 -4.08 2.48 22.18
CA GLY A 143 -2.77 2.93 21.70
C GLY A 143 -1.64 2.79 22.72
N THR A 144 -1.89 2.29 23.93
CA THR A 144 -0.83 1.92 24.87
C THR A 144 -0.08 0.68 24.38
N PRO A 145 1.23 0.52 24.64
CA PRO A 145 1.95 -0.71 24.30
C PRO A 145 1.33 -1.93 24.97
N ASP A 146 1.23 -3.04 24.23
CA ASP A 146 0.81 -4.32 24.82
C ASP A 146 2.02 -5.05 25.40
N GLU A 147 2.27 -4.89 26.69
CA GLU A 147 3.44 -5.46 27.37
C GLU A 147 3.48 -7.00 27.37
N SER A 148 2.37 -7.67 27.04
CA SER A 148 2.33 -9.13 26.88
C SER A 148 2.88 -9.63 25.54
N PHE A 149 3.22 -8.73 24.62
CA PHE A 149 3.72 -9.06 23.30
C PHE A 149 5.24 -8.93 23.20
N GLY A 150 5.94 -10.03 22.91
CA GLY A 150 7.38 -10.07 22.78
C GLY A 150 8.06 -9.50 24.02
N LEU A 151 9.03 -8.62 23.80
CA LEU A 151 9.66 -7.84 24.85
C LEU A 151 8.98 -6.46 24.95
N ASN A 152 8.11 -6.28 25.94
CA ASN A 152 7.45 -5.01 26.25
C ASN A 152 6.70 -4.39 25.04
N GLY A 153 5.93 -5.19 24.32
CA GLY A 153 5.18 -4.76 23.14
C GLY A 153 5.94 -4.85 21.82
N VAL A 154 7.15 -5.43 21.80
CA VAL A 154 7.99 -5.51 20.61
C VAL A 154 8.55 -6.92 20.37
N SER A 155 8.37 -7.41 19.14
CA SER A 155 9.03 -8.61 18.64
C SER A 155 10.08 -8.28 17.57
N LEU A 156 11.16 -9.06 17.52
CA LEU A 156 12.28 -8.88 16.60
C LEU A 156 12.36 -10.07 15.62
N PRO A 157 11.91 -9.91 14.36
CA PRO A 157 12.11 -10.90 13.30
C PRO A 157 13.57 -10.91 12.80
N ILE A 158 14.51 -11.38 13.63
CA ILE A 158 15.96 -11.31 13.37
C ILE A 158 16.42 -12.07 12.10
N THR A 159 15.59 -12.97 11.55
CA THR A 159 15.88 -13.69 10.31
C THR A 159 15.51 -12.90 9.04
N LEU A 160 14.74 -11.81 9.16
CA LEU A 160 14.41 -10.94 8.03
C LEU A 160 15.45 -9.83 7.88
N TYR A 161 15.92 -9.63 6.65
CA TYR A 161 16.67 -8.44 6.30
C TYR A 161 15.75 -7.22 6.22
N GLU A 162 14.61 -7.38 5.54
CA GLU A 162 13.58 -6.36 5.45
C GLU A 162 12.20 -6.97 5.71
N LEU A 163 11.45 -6.37 6.64
CA LEU A 163 10.02 -6.63 6.84
C LEU A 163 9.22 -5.57 6.08
N SER A 164 8.42 -6.03 5.12
CA SER A 164 7.63 -5.15 4.25
C SER A 164 6.16 -5.10 4.65
N ALA A 165 5.58 -6.23 5.05
CA ALA A 165 4.14 -6.35 5.27
C ALA A 165 3.78 -7.38 6.35
N ILE A 166 2.65 -7.17 7.01
CA ILE A 166 2.11 -8.06 8.05
C ILE A 166 0.61 -8.31 7.88
N ARG A 167 0.13 -9.48 8.31
CA ARG A 167 -1.29 -9.83 8.23
C ARG A 167 -1.68 -10.79 9.35
N ILE A 168 -2.85 -10.59 9.94
CA ILE A 168 -3.42 -11.52 10.92
C ILE A 168 -4.02 -12.74 10.21
N ALA A 169 -3.59 -13.94 10.61
CA ALA A 169 -4.13 -15.22 10.18
C ALA A 169 -5.44 -15.56 10.91
N GLY A 170 -6.16 -16.58 10.43
CA GLY A 170 -7.48 -16.96 10.97
C GLY A 170 -7.47 -17.47 12.41
N ASP A 171 -6.32 -17.96 12.88
CA ASP A 171 -6.07 -18.41 14.25
C ASP A 171 -5.56 -17.28 15.17
N GLY A 172 -5.53 -16.04 14.69
CA GLY A 172 -5.06 -14.87 15.45
C GLY A 172 -3.54 -14.70 15.46
N LYS A 173 -2.79 -15.60 14.81
CA LYS A 173 -1.33 -15.48 14.63
C LYS A 173 -0.99 -14.39 13.62
N ILE A 174 0.25 -13.93 13.65
CA ILE A 174 0.75 -12.85 12.79
C ILE A 174 1.64 -13.44 11.72
N LEU A 175 1.29 -13.20 10.46
CA LEU A 175 2.14 -13.49 9.32
C LEU A 175 2.96 -12.24 8.97
N ALA A 176 4.22 -12.43 8.63
CA ALA A 176 5.16 -11.36 8.30
C ALA A 176 5.92 -11.70 7.02
N ALA A 177 6.03 -10.75 6.09
CA ALA A 177 6.64 -10.98 4.79
C ALA A 177 7.62 -9.89 4.40
N GLY A 178 8.65 -10.28 3.65
CA GLY A 178 9.68 -9.36 3.18
C GLY A 178 10.77 -10.09 2.42
N SER A 179 12.03 -9.74 2.70
CA SER A 179 13.19 -10.45 2.18
C SER A 179 14.14 -10.91 3.26
N ARG A 180 14.80 -12.03 2.99
CA ARG A 180 15.95 -12.52 3.72
C ARG A 180 17.21 -12.25 2.91
N LEU A 181 18.30 -11.86 3.58
CA LEU A 181 19.63 -11.74 2.99
C LEU A 181 20.43 -13.01 3.30
N TYR A 182 21.07 -13.60 2.29
CA TYR A 182 22.03 -14.68 2.51
C TYR A 182 23.43 -14.13 2.85
N PRO A 183 23.98 -14.39 4.04
CA PRO A 183 25.37 -14.04 4.32
C PRO A 183 26.32 -15.08 3.70
N PHE A 184 26.97 -14.73 2.58
CA PHE A 184 28.06 -15.45 1.87
C PHE A 184 27.82 -16.95 1.50
N PRO A 185 28.25 -17.42 0.31
CA PRO A 185 29.13 -16.77 -0.67
C PRO A 185 28.40 -15.86 -1.67
N SER A 186 27.08 -15.69 -1.56
CA SER A 186 26.30 -14.80 -2.43
C SER A 186 25.76 -13.61 -1.62
N PRO A 187 26.62 -12.67 -1.18
CA PRO A 187 26.26 -11.58 -0.26
C PRO A 187 25.25 -10.55 -0.80
N ASP A 188 24.72 -10.76 -2.00
CA ASP A 188 23.83 -9.83 -2.71
C ASP A 188 22.56 -10.52 -3.26
N SER A 189 22.18 -11.67 -2.69
CA SER A 189 20.93 -12.39 -3.01
C SER A 189 19.89 -12.17 -1.91
N PHE A 190 18.74 -11.64 -2.31
CA PHE A 190 17.55 -11.54 -1.48
C PHE A 190 16.52 -12.57 -1.92
N ASP A 191 15.91 -13.28 -0.98
CA ASP A 191 14.82 -14.22 -1.26
C ASP A 191 13.55 -13.77 -0.54
N PHE A 192 12.39 -14.07 -1.14
CA PHE A 192 11.08 -13.95 -0.52
C PHE A 192 11.11 -14.72 0.79
N ALA A 193 10.71 -14.03 1.86
CA ALA A 193 10.63 -14.62 3.18
C ALA A 193 9.24 -14.44 3.78
N LEU A 194 8.73 -15.51 4.39
CA LEU A 194 7.48 -15.56 5.12
C LEU A 194 7.71 -16.13 6.51
N LEU A 195 7.33 -15.39 7.53
CA LEU A 195 7.41 -15.81 8.93
C LEU A 195 6.02 -15.87 9.56
N ARG A 196 5.87 -16.68 10.60
CA ARG A 196 4.68 -16.67 11.46
C ARG A 196 5.06 -16.50 12.92
N PHE A 197 4.34 -15.64 13.62
CA PHE A 197 4.45 -15.39 15.05
C PHE A 197 3.15 -15.76 15.74
N ASN A 198 3.27 -16.29 16.96
CA ASN A 198 2.16 -16.51 17.86
C ASN A 198 1.54 -15.18 18.30
N SER A 199 0.36 -15.25 18.93
CA SER A 199 -0.32 -14.09 19.48
C SER A 199 0.40 -13.45 20.67
N ASP A 200 1.48 -14.03 21.17
CA ASP A 200 2.37 -13.42 22.17
C ASP A 200 3.60 -12.76 21.53
N GLY A 201 3.73 -12.77 20.20
CA GLY A 201 4.86 -12.19 19.49
C GLY A 201 6.11 -13.06 19.44
N ILE A 202 6.06 -14.28 19.97
CA ILE A 202 7.13 -15.27 19.82
C ILE A 202 6.97 -15.99 18.48
N ILE A 203 8.10 -16.32 17.84
CA ILE A 203 8.09 -17.05 16.56
C ILE A 203 7.36 -18.39 16.71
N ASP A 204 6.51 -18.72 15.75
CA ASP A 204 5.81 -20.01 15.72
C ASP A 204 6.67 -21.06 15.03
N SER A 205 7.43 -21.83 15.82
CA SER A 205 8.35 -22.84 15.31
C SER A 205 7.70 -23.99 14.52
N SER A 206 6.37 -24.12 14.56
CA SER A 206 5.62 -25.13 13.78
C SER A 206 5.36 -24.72 12.33
N PHE A 207 5.62 -23.46 11.97
CA PHE A 207 5.39 -22.94 10.62
C PHE A 207 6.67 -23.06 9.78
N GLY A 208 6.57 -23.66 8.58
CA GLY A 208 7.73 -23.87 7.73
C GLY A 208 8.89 -24.56 8.46
N THR A 209 10.08 -23.99 8.33
CA THR A 209 11.30 -24.42 9.04
C THR A 209 11.62 -23.41 10.14
N TYR A 210 11.38 -23.79 11.40
CA TYR A 210 11.60 -22.94 12.58
C TYR A 210 10.87 -21.58 12.52
N GLY A 211 9.66 -21.56 11.97
CA GLY A 211 8.83 -20.37 11.85
C GLY A 211 9.08 -19.53 10.60
N THR A 212 9.95 -19.99 9.71
CA THR A 212 10.34 -19.27 8.49
C THR A 212 10.14 -20.15 7.25
N VAL A 213 9.75 -19.52 6.15
CA VAL A 213 9.72 -20.09 4.81
C VAL A 213 10.47 -19.14 3.89
N GLU A 214 11.39 -19.69 3.11
CA GLU A 214 12.16 -18.98 2.08
C GLU A 214 11.72 -19.52 0.72
N THR A 215 11.64 -18.65 -0.27
CA THR A 215 11.24 -19.04 -1.63
C THR A 215 12.10 -18.30 -2.62
N ASP A 216 13.01 -19.04 -3.23
CA ASP A 216 13.88 -18.57 -4.30
C ASP A 216 13.08 -18.56 -5.61
N ILE A 217 12.85 -17.37 -6.17
CA ILE A 217 12.12 -17.17 -7.43
C ILE A 217 13.08 -16.74 -8.54
N GLY A 218 14.12 -15.98 -8.20
CA GLY A 218 15.12 -15.50 -9.13
C GLY A 218 16.41 -15.10 -8.43
N ILE A 219 17.19 -14.21 -9.03
CA ILE A 219 18.48 -13.79 -8.44
C ILE A 219 18.27 -12.91 -7.22
N ASN A 220 17.21 -12.09 -7.25
CA ASN A 220 16.89 -11.17 -6.18
C ASN A 220 15.39 -10.95 -6.14
N ASP A 221 14.76 -11.38 -5.08
CA ASP A 221 13.34 -11.20 -4.86
C ASP A 221 13.00 -10.71 -3.44
N SER A 222 11.96 -9.89 -3.37
CA SER A 222 11.47 -9.33 -2.12
C SER A 222 9.95 -9.27 -2.13
N ALA A 223 9.33 -9.84 -1.09
CA ALA A 223 7.90 -9.73 -0.91
C ALA A 223 7.56 -8.32 -0.41
N ASN A 224 6.68 -7.62 -1.11
CA ASN A 224 6.22 -6.28 -0.75
C ASN A 224 4.85 -6.28 -0.07
N SER A 225 4.08 -7.34 -0.25
CA SER A 225 2.70 -7.45 0.24
C SER A 225 2.34 -8.89 0.58
N ILE A 226 1.52 -9.05 1.61
CA ILE A 226 0.96 -10.34 2.05
C ILE A 226 -0.56 -10.26 2.12
N ARG A 227 -1.24 -11.33 1.70
CA ARG A 227 -2.68 -11.53 1.93
C ARG A 227 -2.93 -12.93 2.45
N PHE A 228 -3.94 -13.03 3.30
CA PHE A 228 -4.48 -14.29 3.79
C PHE A 228 -5.98 -14.31 3.48
N ASP A 229 -6.42 -15.32 2.74
CA ASP A 229 -7.80 -15.47 2.26
C ASP A 229 -8.69 -16.26 3.24
N GLY A 230 -8.14 -16.71 4.37
CA GLY A 230 -8.79 -17.61 5.33
C GLY A 230 -8.19 -19.01 5.33
N THR A 231 -7.56 -19.43 4.23
CA THR A 231 -7.04 -20.79 4.06
C THR A 231 -5.64 -20.84 3.42
N ARG A 232 -5.28 -19.83 2.65
CA ARG A 232 -4.03 -19.71 1.91
C ARG A 232 -3.41 -18.34 2.15
N ILE A 233 -2.10 -18.32 2.04
CA ILE A 233 -1.28 -17.12 2.12
C ILE A 233 -0.80 -16.83 0.71
N VAL A 234 -0.89 -15.58 0.27
CA VAL A 234 -0.33 -15.13 -1.00
C VAL A 234 0.65 -14.00 -0.69
N LEU A 235 1.87 -14.14 -1.19
CA LEU A 235 2.85 -13.08 -1.24
C LEU A 235 2.90 -12.49 -2.63
N GLY A 236 3.09 -11.17 -2.69
CA GLY A 236 3.37 -10.47 -3.93
C GLY A 236 4.51 -9.49 -3.75
N GLY A 237 5.36 -9.40 -4.76
CA GLY A 237 6.58 -8.61 -4.69
C GLY A 237 7.27 -8.48 -6.03
N THR A 238 8.56 -8.14 -5.96
CA THR A 238 9.39 -7.90 -7.14
C THR A 238 10.50 -8.93 -7.21
N VAL A 239 10.78 -9.46 -8.40
CA VAL A 239 11.91 -10.37 -8.67
C VAL A 239 12.82 -9.77 -9.74
N ASN A 240 14.12 -10.04 -9.66
CA ASN A 240 15.07 -9.82 -10.74
C ASN A 240 15.56 -11.16 -11.26
N LEU A 241 15.40 -11.39 -12.56
CA LEU A 241 15.88 -12.61 -13.23
C LEU A 241 17.32 -12.50 -13.73
N THR A 242 17.88 -11.28 -13.75
CA THR A 242 19.24 -11.01 -14.23
C THR A 242 19.98 -10.06 -13.28
N GLN A 243 21.31 -10.11 -13.28
CA GLN A 243 22.15 -9.24 -12.44
C GLN A 243 22.06 -7.76 -12.83
N SER A 244 21.73 -7.46 -14.09
CA SER A 244 21.48 -6.09 -14.55
C SER A 244 20.22 -5.48 -13.93
N GLY A 245 19.44 -6.28 -13.18
CA GLY A 245 18.13 -5.93 -12.68
C GLY A 245 17.11 -5.86 -13.83
N GLY A 246 15.95 -5.33 -13.51
CA GLY A 246 14.87 -5.19 -14.48
C GLY A 246 13.49 -5.35 -13.87
N GLY A 247 13.39 -5.94 -12.67
CA GLY A 247 12.16 -5.99 -11.87
C GLY A 247 10.95 -6.55 -12.59
N ASP A 248 10.56 -7.77 -12.28
CA ASP A 248 9.31 -8.37 -12.70
C ASP A 248 8.35 -8.47 -11.52
N PHE A 249 7.06 -8.63 -11.81
CA PHE A 249 6.10 -9.00 -10.77
C PHE A 249 6.26 -10.47 -10.41
N ALA A 250 6.29 -10.77 -9.12
CA ALA A 250 6.31 -12.13 -8.61
C ALA A 250 5.20 -12.36 -7.59
N LEU A 251 4.56 -13.53 -7.67
CA LEU A 251 3.62 -14.04 -6.67
C LEU A 251 4.09 -15.42 -6.19
N ALA A 252 3.84 -15.72 -4.92
CA ALA A 252 3.99 -17.05 -4.36
C ALA A 252 2.78 -17.37 -3.47
N LYS A 253 2.25 -18.59 -3.57
CA LYS A 253 1.10 -19.04 -2.78
C LYS A 253 1.48 -20.18 -1.85
N TYR A 254 0.99 -20.10 -0.62
CA TYR A 254 1.33 -21.04 0.45
C TYR A 254 0.06 -21.54 1.12
N ARG A 255 0.16 -22.75 1.66
CA ARG A 255 -0.76 -23.31 2.63
C ARG A 255 -0.62 -22.57 3.97
N SER A 256 -1.62 -22.72 4.85
CA SER A 256 -1.59 -22.12 6.18
C SER A 256 -0.45 -22.62 7.08
N ASP A 257 0.18 -23.76 6.76
CA ASP A 257 1.36 -24.31 7.43
C ASP A 257 2.70 -23.80 6.85
N GLY A 258 2.65 -22.99 5.78
CA GLY A 258 3.82 -22.38 5.16
C GLY A 258 4.39 -23.17 3.98
N ARG A 259 3.87 -24.35 3.65
CA ARG A 259 4.31 -25.07 2.43
C ARG A 259 3.79 -24.38 1.18
N LEU A 260 4.60 -24.30 0.12
CA LEU A 260 4.15 -23.81 -1.19
C LEU A 260 2.94 -24.61 -1.69
N ASP A 261 1.94 -23.90 -2.22
CA ASP A 261 0.82 -24.51 -2.91
C ASP A 261 1.20 -24.78 -4.36
N ARG A 262 1.73 -25.98 -4.62
CA ARG A 262 2.24 -26.40 -5.94
C ARG A 262 1.20 -26.41 -7.06
N SER A 263 -0.07 -26.20 -6.75
CA SER A 263 -1.13 -26.06 -7.76
C SER A 263 -1.26 -24.63 -8.31
N PHE A 264 -0.52 -23.67 -7.75
CA PHE A 264 -0.53 -22.27 -8.15
C PHE A 264 0.61 -21.95 -9.11
N GLY A 265 0.30 -21.46 -10.31
CA GLY A 265 1.30 -21.07 -11.30
C GLY A 265 2.26 -22.20 -11.65
N ASN A 266 3.56 -21.90 -11.63
CA ASN A 266 4.64 -22.85 -11.83
C ASN A 266 5.18 -23.32 -10.46
N ASP A 267 4.74 -24.49 -10.00
CA ASP A 267 5.15 -25.11 -8.73
C ASP A 267 4.98 -24.22 -7.48
N GLY A 268 3.97 -23.33 -7.49
CA GLY A 268 3.61 -22.45 -6.39
C GLY A 268 4.01 -20.98 -6.57
N THR A 269 4.65 -20.64 -7.69
CA THR A 269 5.05 -19.26 -8.01
C THR A 269 4.53 -18.79 -9.37
N VAL A 270 4.42 -17.47 -9.54
CA VAL A 270 4.10 -16.83 -10.82
C VAL A 270 5.08 -15.70 -11.02
N ILE A 271 5.67 -15.63 -12.20
CA ILE A 271 6.49 -14.50 -12.66
C ILE A 271 5.76 -13.87 -13.84
N THR A 272 5.56 -12.56 -13.78
CA THR A 272 4.95 -11.79 -14.86
C THR A 272 5.99 -10.83 -15.44
N PRO A 273 6.55 -11.17 -16.62
CA PRO A 273 7.60 -10.37 -17.23
C PRO A 273 7.12 -8.95 -17.53
N LEU A 274 7.77 -7.96 -16.93
CA LEU A 274 7.47 -6.55 -17.09
C LEU A 274 8.77 -5.75 -17.10
N THR A 275 8.85 -4.70 -17.92
CA THR A 275 10.04 -3.86 -17.96
C THR A 275 10.10 -2.95 -16.73
N ASN A 276 11.19 -3.00 -15.96
CA ASN A 276 11.50 -2.11 -14.83
C ASN A 276 10.34 -2.01 -13.83
N ALA A 277 9.78 -3.15 -13.45
CA ALA A 277 8.58 -3.22 -12.63
C ALA A 277 8.86 -3.31 -11.14
N LYS A 278 7.90 -2.81 -10.37
CA LYS A 278 7.87 -2.91 -8.90
C LYS A 278 6.46 -3.18 -8.46
N MET A 279 6.21 -4.30 -7.81
CA MET A 279 4.92 -4.58 -7.19
C MET A 279 4.86 -3.91 -5.82
N HIS A 280 3.81 -3.16 -5.55
CA HIS A 280 3.63 -2.46 -4.28
C HIS A 280 2.61 -3.15 -3.39
N ASN A 281 1.53 -3.67 -3.96
CA ASN A 281 0.45 -4.23 -3.17
C ASN A 281 -0.34 -5.29 -3.94
N ILE A 282 -0.86 -6.29 -3.22
CA ILE A 282 -1.82 -7.25 -3.77
C ILE A 282 -3.15 -7.19 -3.02
N SER A 283 -4.23 -7.45 -3.74
CA SER A 283 -5.56 -7.70 -3.20
C SER A 283 -6.15 -9.01 -3.67
N ILE A 284 -6.96 -9.64 -2.83
CA ILE A 284 -7.68 -10.88 -3.17
C ILE A 284 -9.16 -10.62 -2.95
N ASP A 285 -10.00 -10.99 -3.91
CA ASP A 285 -11.45 -10.92 -3.80
C ASP A 285 -12.05 -12.20 -3.16
N SER A 286 -13.38 -12.29 -3.10
CA SER A 286 -14.06 -13.46 -2.51
C SER A 286 -14.00 -14.73 -3.37
N HIS A 287 -13.60 -14.63 -4.63
CA HIS A 287 -13.44 -15.77 -5.55
C HIS A 287 -11.98 -16.26 -5.60
N GLY A 288 -11.08 -15.63 -4.85
CA GLY A 288 -9.66 -15.93 -4.85
C GLY A 288 -8.91 -15.31 -6.03
N VAL A 289 -9.52 -14.38 -6.77
CA VAL A 289 -8.85 -13.61 -7.82
C VAL A 289 -7.90 -12.62 -7.16
N ILE A 290 -6.67 -12.57 -7.65
CA ILE A 290 -5.58 -11.75 -7.14
C ILE A 290 -5.40 -10.55 -8.07
N TYR A 291 -5.39 -9.35 -7.51
CA TYR A 291 -5.09 -8.11 -8.19
C TYR A 291 -3.78 -7.56 -7.64
N ALA A 292 -2.76 -7.48 -8.48
CA ALA A 292 -1.48 -6.86 -8.14
C ALA A 292 -1.45 -5.42 -8.65
N ALA A 293 -0.94 -4.51 -7.83
CA ALA A 293 -0.73 -3.11 -8.17
C ALA A 293 0.74 -2.74 -7.99
N GLY A 294 1.24 -1.97 -8.94
CA GLY A 294 2.62 -1.51 -8.91
C GLY A 294 2.92 -0.50 -10.01
N SER A 295 4.14 -0.54 -10.49
CA SER A 295 4.58 0.24 -11.64
C SER A 295 5.40 -0.58 -12.61
N SER A 296 5.42 -0.18 -13.88
CA SER A 296 6.31 -0.71 -14.92
C SER A 296 6.65 0.36 -15.96
N GLY A 297 7.68 0.13 -16.77
CA GLY A 297 8.12 0.99 -17.87
C GLY A 297 9.44 1.72 -17.61
N ILE A 298 9.96 2.35 -18.65
CA ILE A 298 11.17 3.17 -18.62
C ILE A 298 10.72 4.62 -18.65
N ALA A 299 10.90 5.33 -17.52
CA ALA A 299 10.72 6.77 -17.32
C ALA A 299 9.70 7.47 -18.26
N PRO A 300 8.47 7.75 -17.80
CA PRO A 300 7.98 7.55 -16.44
C PRO A 300 7.65 6.07 -16.14
N ASN A 301 7.76 5.70 -14.85
CA ASN A 301 7.17 4.46 -14.37
C ASN A 301 5.64 4.62 -14.34
N LEU A 302 4.93 3.81 -15.13
CA LEU A 302 3.49 3.90 -15.34
C LEU A 302 2.71 3.21 -14.22
N PHE A 303 1.45 3.59 -14.06
CA PHE A 303 0.52 2.95 -13.15
C PHE A 303 0.08 1.60 -13.73
N THR A 304 0.40 0.50 -13.04
CA THR A 304 0.22 -0.86 -13.55
C THR A 304 -0.60 -1.71 -12.59
N ILE A 305 -1.62 -2.41 -13.11
CA ILE A 305 -2.39 -3.44 -12.40
C ILE A 305 -2.32 -4.74 -13.19
N ALA A 306 -2.14 -5.87 -12.51
CA ALA A 306 -2.26 -7.21 -13.10
C ALA A 306 -3.33 -8.04 -12.37
N LYS A 307 -4.10 -8.83 -13.12
CA LYS A 307 -5.13 -9.73 -12.57
C LYS A 307 -4.73 -11.19 -12.81
N TYR A 308 -4.82 -11.98 -11.74
CA TYR A 308 -4.52 -13.40 -11.73
C TYR A 308 -5.69 -14.17 -11.15
N MET A 309 -5.95 -15.33 -11.75
CA MET A 309 -6.91 -16.29 -11.23
C MET A 309 -6.38 -16.96 -9.96
N SER A 310 -7.25 -17.67 -9.24
CA SER A 310 -6.89 -18.31 -7.96
C SER A 310 -5.84 -19.42 -8.09
N ASN A 311 -5.64 -19.94 -9.30
CA ASN A 311 -4.60 -20.89 -9.71
C ASN A 311 -3.33 -20.20 -10.25
N GLY A 312 -3.27 -18.87 -10.32
CA GLY A 312 -2.10 -18.11 -10.76
C GLY A 312 -2.00 -17.80 -12.25
N SER A 313 -2.93 -18.29 -13.09
CA SER A 313 -2.96 -17.88 -14.50
C SER A 313 -3.39 -16.42 -14.65
N THR A 314 -2.89 -15.71 -15.65
CA THR A 314 -3.38 -14.36 -15.99
C THR A 314 -4.79 -14.41 -16.56
N ASP A 315 -5.56 -13.34 -16.36
CA ASP A 315 -6.88 -13.16 -16.98
C ASP A 315 -6.78 -12.23 -18.19
N ASP A 316 -6.63 -12.79 -19.39
CA ASP A 316 -6.40 -12.03 -20.62
C ASP A 316 -7.56 -11.10 -21.02
N SER A 317 -8.74 -11.25 -20.41
CA SER A 317 -9.87 -10.35 -20.65
C SER A 317 -9.74 -9.02 -19.89
N PHE A 318 -8.84 -8.93 -18.91
CA PHE A 318 -8.66 -7.75 -18.08
C PHE A 318 -7.84 -6.66 -18.77
N GLY A 319 -8.41 -5.45 -18.86
CA GLY A 319 -7.78 -4.27 -19.47
C GLY A 319 -8.02 -4.11 -20.97
N GLY A 320 -8.80 -5.00 -21.61
CA GLY A 320 -9.10 -4.99 -23.05
C GLY A 320 -10.03 -3.86 -23.54
N GLY A 321 -10.54 -3.01 -22.65
CA GLY A 321 -11.42 -1.89 -22.96
C GLY A 321 -10.74 -0.53 -22.75
N ALA A 322 -10.46 0.18 -23.85
CA ALA A 322 -10.12 1.62 -23.92
C ALA A 322 -9.20 2.19 -22.81
N ILE A 323 -8.02 1.59 -22.58
CA ILE A 323 -6.93 2.29 -21.89
C ILE A 323 -5.61 2.06 -22.65
N THR A 324 -5.13 3.11 -23.31
CA THR A 324 -3.96 3.10 -24.19
C THR A 324 -2.65 3.03 -23.41
N SER A 325 -1.97 1.87 -23.43
CA SER A 325 -0.59 1.67 -23.92
C SER A 325 -0.13 0.26 -23.52
N ALA A 326 -0.16 -0.67 -24.49
CA ALA A 326 0.33 -2.04 -24.41
C ALA A 326 -0.22 -2.89 -23.23
N SER A 327 -1.51 -3.23 -23.26
CA SER A 327 -2.03 -4.36 -22.47
C SER A 327 -1.52 -5.67 -23.11
N THR A 328 -0.61 -6.36 -22.44
CA THR A 328 -0.43 -7.81 -22.60
C THR A 328 -1.35 -8.53 -21.61
N GLY A 329 -1.86 -9.71 -21.97
CA GLY A 329 -2.94 -10.43 -21.26
C GLY A 329 -2.93 -10.29 -19.73
N GLY A 330 -4.03 -9.76 -19.18
CA GLY A 330 -4.20 -9.58 -17.74
C GLY A 330 -3.52 -8.38 -17.11
N ILE A 331 -2.84 -7.54 -17.90
CA ILE A 331 -2.10 -6.37 -17.44
C ILE A 331 -2.74 -5.09 -17.98
N LEU A 332 -3.01 -4.17 -17.07
CA LEU A 332 -3.52 -2.84 -17.34
C LEU A 332 -2.44 -1.80 -17.00
N ILE A 333 -2.01 -1.06 -18.02
CA ILE A 333 -1.07 0.07 -17.89
C ILE A 333 -1.81 1.36 -18.24
N THR A 334 -1.68 2.38 -17.39
CA THR A 334 -2.49 3.59 -17.49
C THR A 334 -1.69 4.86 -17.21
N ASN A 335 -2.21 6.01 -17.65
CA ASN A 335 -1.65 7.31 -17.30
C ASN A 335 -1.67 7.53 -15.78
N GLY A 336 -0.57 8.09 -15.25
CA GLY A 336 -0.32 8.22 -13.82
C GLY A 336 0.99 7.50 -13.44
N LEU A 337 1.49 7.78 -12.25
CA LEU A 337 2.72 7.19 -11.73
C LEU A 337 2.36 6.28 -10.56
N HIS A 338 2.78 5.01 -10.66
CA HIS A 338 2.66 3.97 -9.63
C HIS A 338 1.24 3.71 -9.09
N ALA A 339 0.80 2.46 -9.15
CA ALA A 339 -0.31 1.98 -8.32
C ALA A 339 0.27 1.47 -6.99
N PHE A 340 0.25 2.32 -5.95
CA PHE A 340 0.83 1.98 -4.65
C PHE A 340 -0.08 1.09 -3.79
N SER A 341 -1.39 1.15 -3.99
CA SER A 341 -2.35 0.42 -3.19
C SER A 341 -3.55 -0.02 -4.03
N ILE A 342 -4.07 -1.21 -3.74
CA ILE A 342 -5.22 -1.77 -4.42
C ILE A 342 -6.13 -2.52 -3.44
N VAL A 343 -7.44 -2.35 -3.59
CA VAL A 343 -8.47 -3.01 -2.80
C VAL A 343 -9.57 -3.48 -3.74
N ALA A 344 -9.68 -4.79 -3.89
CA ALA A 344 -10.80 -5.45 -4.55
C ALA A 344 -11.89 -5.74 -3.52
N THR A 345 -13.14 -5.40 -3.85
CA THR A 345 -14.29 -5.62 -2.98
C THR A 345 -15.36 -6.41 -3.73
N ARG A 346 -16.09 -7.27 -3.01
CA ARG A 346 -17.12 -8.15 -3.62
C ARG A 346 -18.28 -7.39 -4.29
N ARG A 347 -18.55 -6.14 -3.88
CA ARG A 347 -19.73 -5.38 -4.34
C ARG A 347 -19.40 -4.04 -4.98
N ASN A 348 -18.23 -3.47 -4.70
CA ASN A 348 -17.89 -2.10 -5.07
C ASN A 348 -16.76 -2.06 -6.10
N GLY A 349 -16.41 -3.17 -6.74
CA GLY A 349 -15.36 -3.24 -7.76
C GLY A 349 -13.96 -3.15 -7.17
N ILE A 350 -13.02 -2.68 -8.00
CA ILE A 350 -11.59 -2.63 -7.71
C ILE A 350 -11.16 -1.16 -7.57
N PHE A 351 -10.62 -0.78 -6.42
CA PHE A 351 -10.08 0.54 -6.19
C PHE A 351 -8.57 0.49 -6.20
N ALA A 352 -7.92 1.48 -6.81
CA ALA A 352 -6.47 1.62 -6.74
C ALA A 352 -6.05 3.08 -6.59
N GLY A 353 -4.96 3.28 -5.85
CA GLY A 353 -4.39 4.58 -5.51
C GLY A 353 -2.97 4.76 -6.03
N GLY A 354 -2.67 5.97 -6.51
CA GLY A 354 -1.38 6.32 -7.09
C GLY A 354 -1.09 7.82 -7.05
N LEU A 355 -0.27 8.28 -7.99
CA LEU A 355 0.11 9.69 -8.16
C LEU A 355 -0.22 10.18 -9.57
N ARG A 356 -0.77 11.38 -9.69
CA ARG A 356 -0.87 12.09 -10.98
C ARG A 356 -0.63 13.57 -10.77
N MET A 357 0.40 14.11 -11.46
CA MET A 357 0.72 15.55 -11.44
C MET A 357 0.82 16.13 -10.02
N GLY A 358 1.44 15.41 -9.09
CA GLY A 358 1.57 15.87 -7.71
C GLY A 358 0.29 15.76 -6.87
N ASN A 359 -0.76 15.07 -7.35
CA ASN A 359 -2.00 14.81 -6.61
C ASN A 359 -2.17 13.32 -6.27
N PHE A 360 -3.01 13.03 -5.28
CA PHE A 360 -3.49 11.67 -5.04
C PHE A 360 -4.38 11.26 -6.21
N LEU A 361 -3.98 10.23 -6.96
CA LEU A 361 -4.81 9.64 -8.01
C LEU A 361 -5.58 8.45 -7.41
N LEU A 362 -6.90 8.49 -7.45
CA LEU A 362 -7.76 7.36 -7.06
C LEU A 362 -8.57 6.92 -8.27
N ARG A 363 -8.66 5.61 -8.48
CA ARG A 363 -9.43 5.03 -9.57
C ARG A 363 -10.29 3.87 -9.12
N LYS A 364 -11.44 3.73 -9.76
CA LYS A 364 -12.33 2.58 -9.63
C LYS A 364 -12.42 1.86 -10.98
N PHE A 365 -12.22 0.56 -10.96
CA PHE A 365 -12.29 -0.31 -12.12
C PHE A 365 -13.40 -1.34 -11.96
N ASN A 366 -14.02 -1.69 -13.08
CA ASN A 366 -14.88 -2.83 -13.24
C ASN A 366 -14.05 -4.13 -13.24
N GLU A 367 -14.71 -5.29 -13.15
CA GLU A 367 -14.05 -6.60 -13.10
C GLU A 367 -13.25 -6.94 -14.36
N ASP A 368 -13.59 -6.31 -15.49
CA ASP A 368 -12.90 -6.39 -16.78
C ASP A 368 -11.73 -5.40 -16.91
N GLY A 369 -11.47 -4.59 -15.87
CA GLY A 369 -10.38 -3.60 -15.85
C GLY A 369 -10.69 -2.28 -16.55
N SER A 370 -11.90 -2.10 -17.11
CA SER A 370 -12.35 -0.79 -17.59
C SER A 370 -12.61 0.15 -16.41
N LEU A 371 -12.46 1.46 -16.61
CA LEU A 371 -12.80 2.46 -15.60
C LEU A 371 -14.32 2.50 -15.37
N ASP A 372 -14.74 2.49 -14.10
CA ASP A 372 -16.14 2.65 -13.73
C ASP A 372 -16.57 4.12 -13.92
N SER A 373 -17.20 4.41 -15.06
CA SER A 373 -17.59 5.78 -15.42
C SER A 373 -18.58 6.43 -14.46
N SER A 374 -19.25 5.66 -13.59
CA SER A 374 -20.18 6.16 -12.59
C SER A 374 -19.49 6.74 -11.34
N TRP A 375 -18.18 6.49 -11.17
CA TRP A 375 -17.42 6.90 -10.01
C TRP A 375 -16.48 8.07 -10.32
N GLY A 376 -16.54 9.14 -9.52
CA GLY A 376 -15.67 10.30 -9.70
C GLY A 376 -15.90 11.00 -11.05
N THR A 377 -14.81 11.30 -11.76
CA THR A 377 -14.84 11.79 -13.14
C THR A 377 -14.36 10.67 -14.06
N ASN A 378 -15.30 9.94 -14.66
CA ASN A 378 -15.04 8.79 -15.55
C ASN A 378 -14.14 7.72 -14.90
N GLY A 379 -14.46 7.31 -13.67
CA GLY A 379 -13.73 6.29 -12.92
C GLY A 379 -12.48 6.79 -12.20
N SER A 380 -12.23 8.10 -12.20
CA SER A 380 -11.02 8.69 -11.63
C SER A 380 -11.31 9.94 -10.80
N THR A 381 -10.57 10.11 -9.71
CA THR A 381 -10.60 11.30 -8.86
C THR A 381 -9.18 11.71 -8.50
N ASP A 382 -8.83 12.96 -8.75
CA ASP A 382 -7.60 13.57 -8.22
C ASP A 382 -7.92 14.33 -6.93
N VAL A 383 -7.09 14.16 -5.91
CA VAL A 383 -7.18 14.93 -4.67
C VAL A 383 -5.88 15.71 -4.47
N SER A 384 -5.99 17.03 -4.52
CA SER A 384 -4.91 17.98 -4.28
C SER A 384 -4.91 18.48 -2.84
N PHE A 385 -3.70 18.60 -2.31
CA PHE A 385 -3.42 19.26 -1.04
C PHE A 385 -2.66 20.59 -1.26
N GLY A 386 -2.69 21.14 -2.48
CA GLY A 386 -2.04 22.41 -2.81
C GLY A 386 -0.51 22.37 -2.79
N SER A 387 0.09 21.19 -2.92
CA SER A 387 1.53 20.94 -2.79
C SER A 387 2.05 19.88 -3.77
N THR A 388 3.37 19.78 -3.91
CA THR A 388 4.05 18.64 -4.57
C THR A 388 3.91 17.41 -3.68
N THR A 389 2.85 16.62 -3.86
CA THR A 389 2.60 15.47 -2.99
C THR A 389 3.44 14.25 -3.36
N SER A 390 3.73 13.42 -2.36
CA SER A 390 3.90 11.99 -2.58
C SER A 390 2.51 11.40 -2.75
N GLY A 391 2.20 10.76 -3.87
CA GLY A 391 0.87 10.19 -4.10
C GLY A 391 0.40 9.23 -3.01
N VAL A 392 -0.79 8.67 -3.22
CA VAL A 392 -1.43 7.75 -2.26
C VAL A 392 -0.46 6.63 -1.86
N LYS A 393 -0.30 6.37 -0.57
CA LYS A 393 0.48 5.24 -0.04
C LYS A 393 -0.39 4.05 0.29
N SER A 394 -1.60 4.31 0.78
CA SER A 394 -2.56 3.26 1.10
C SER A 394 -3.98 3.76 0.91
N ILE A 395 -4.85 2.87 0.44
CA ILE A 395 -6.30 3.07 0.47
C ILE A 395 -6.96 2.04 1.38
N ALA A 396 -8.10 2.40 1.95
CA ALA A 396 -9.00 1.49 2.63
C ALA A 396 -10.43 1.74 2.15
N VAL A 397 -11.18 0.67 1.93
CA VAL A 397 -12.56 0.75 1.42
C VAL A 397 -13.49 0.10 2.43
N THR A 398 -14.51 0.83 2.86
CA THR A 398 -15.51 0.28 3.79
C THR A 398 -16.45 -0.69 3.06
N ALA A 399 -17.18 -1.52 3.83
CA ALA A 399 -18.22 -2.37 3.27
C ALA A 399 -19.31 -1.57 2.52
N ARG A 400 -19.51 -0.30 2.88
CA ARG A 400 -20.48 0.60 2.24
C ARG A 400 -19.96 1.23 0.95
N GLY A 401 -18.66 1.14 0.66
CA GLY A 401 -18.04 1.69 -0.54
C GLY A 401 -17.29 3.01 -0.32
N ASP A 402 -17.32 3.60 0.87
CA ASP A 402 -16.53 4.80 1.16
C ASP A 402 -15.04 4.48 1.08
N VAL A 403 -14.28 5.36 0.42
CA VAL A 403 -12.85 5.19 0.16
C VAL A 403 -12.06 6.18 0.99
N TYR A 404 -11.13 5.69 1.79
CA TYR A 404 -10.15 6.50 2.50
C TYR A 404 -8.79 6.35 1.83
N ALA A 405 -8.10 7.46 1.62
CA ALA A 405 -6.79 7.49 0.99
C ALA A 405 -5.81 8.28 1.84
N VAL A 406 -4.65 7.67 2.15
CA VAL A 406 -3.59 8.33 2.92
C VAL A 406 -2.30 8.39 2.10
N GLY A 407 -1.55 9.48 2.26
CA GLY A 407 -0.26 9.68 1.64
C GLY A 407 0.54 10.79 2.33
N THR A 408 1.69 11.13 1.77
CA THR A 408 2.56 12.18 2.29
C THR A 408 2.44 13.43 1.42
N VAL A 409 2.18 14.57 2.03
CA VAL A 409 1.96 15.84 1.31
C VAL A 409 2.99 16.88 1.78
N GLU A 410 3.38 17.82 0.92
CA GLU A 410 4.43 18.80 1.25
C GLU A 410 3.88 20.20 1.48
N ILE A 411 3.53 20.54 2.71
CA ILE A 411 2.97 21.86 3.02
C ILE A 411 4.09 22.77 3.49
N LEU A 412 4.31 23.88 2.79
CA LEU A 412 5.41 24.82 3.07
C LEU A 412 6.76 24.08 3.17
N THR A 413 7.07 23.28 2.14
CA THR A 413 8.29 22.44 2.01
C THR A 413 8.51 21.39 3.10
N THR A 414 7.54 21.17 3.98
CA THR A 414 7.65 20.18 5.06
C THR A 414 6.69 19.01 4.83
N PRO A 415 7.18 17.75 4.82
CA PRO A 415 6.34 16.57 4.73
C PRO A 415 5.36 16.44 5.89
N ARG A 416 4.10 16.19 5.54
CA ARG A 416 2.93 16.02 6.41
C ARG A 416 2.16 14.78 5.98
N ILE A 417 1.25 14.30 6.82
CA ILE A 417 0.30 13.26 6.42
C ILE A 417 -0.92 13.94 5.83
N GLY A 418 -1.32 13.52 4.62
CA GLY A 418 -2.58 13.89 4.00
C GLY A 418 -3.54 12.71 4.02
N LEU A 419 -4.79 12.95 4.43
CA LEU A 419 -5.87 11.96 4.44
C LEU A 419 -7.09 12.55 3.74
N ALA A 420 -7.68 11.77 2.83
CA ALA A 420 -8.91 12.12 2.13
C ALA A 420 -9.95 11.01 2.28
N LYS A 421 -11.23 11.41 2.29
CA LYS A 421 -12.37 10.50 2.22
C LYS A 421 -13.21 10.83 0.99
N LEU A 422 -13.53 9.80 0.22
CA LEU A 422 -14.41 9.87 -0.94
C LEU A 422 -15.69 9.07 -0.64
N SER A 423 -16.82 9.63 -1.04
CA SER A 423 -18.13 8.97 -0.90
C SER A 423 -18.25 7.76 -1.81
N ARG A 424 -18.93 6.73 -1.30
CA ARG A 424 -19.36 5.55 -2.06
C ARG A 424 -20.11 5.86 -3.34
#